data_AF-A0A9Q9W8B4-F1
#
_entry.id   AF-A0A9Q9W8B4-F1
#
_cell.length_a   1.000
_cell.length_b   1.000
_cell.length_c   1.000
_cell.angle_alpha   90.00
_cell.angle_beta   90.00
_cell.angle_gamma   90.00
#
_symmetry.space_group_name_H-M   'P 1'
#
loop_
_entity.id
_entity.type
_entity.pdbx_description
1 polymer ?
#
loop_
_entity_poly.entity_id
_entity_poly.type
_entity_poly.pdbx_seq_one_letter_code
_entity_poly.pdbx_strand_id
1 'polypeptide(L)'
;MNKSLSSLVHLVKVNEASRLATTVSNIDKDASVVPRGAFTKSPCGNMQTNRSFGGSWSLQLEGGGTVCILHSLLWLGLTFFHVPQTPQHGHIYMGDRLMNLDLPFML
;
A
#
# COMPACT_ATOMS: atom_id res chain seq x y z
N MET A 1 -6.03 43.68 32.59
CA MET A 1 -5.99 43.74 31.10
C MET A 1 -5.17 42.54 30.62
N ASN A 2 -5.77 41.36 30.50
CA ASN A 2 -5.08 40.10 30.19
C ASN A 2 -6.03 39.09 29.53
N LYS A 3 -6.64 39.47 28.40
CA LYS A 3 -7.27 38.54 27.46
C LYS A 3 -6.51 38.65 26.14
N SER A 4 -5.40 37.93 25.96
CA SER A 4 -4.71 37.93 24.64
C SER A 4 -3.86 36.70 24.30
N LEU A 5 -3.70 35.69 25.18
CA LEU A 5 -2.79 34.56 24.87
C LEU A 5 -3.45 33.18 24.86
N SER A 6 -4.75 33.04 25.20
CA SER A 6 -5.42 31.74 25.22
C SER A 6 -6.08 31.32 23.89
N SER A 7 -6.00 32.13 22.83
CA SER A 7 -6.71 31.88 21.56
C SER A 7 -5.83 31.30 20.43
N LEU A 8 -4.58 30.92 20.72
CA LEU A 8 -3.62 30.47 19.69
C LEU A 8 -3.28 28.97 19.72
N VAL A 9 -3.98 28.17 20.53
CA VAL A 9 -3.84 26.70 20.49
C VAL A 9 -5.22 26.10 20.26
N HIS A 10 -5.53 25.80 19.00
CA HIS A 10 -6.76 25.08 18.66
C HIS A 10 -6.58 23.61 19.05
N LEU A 11 -6.97 23.25 20.26
CA LEU A 11 -6.77 21.90 20.80
C LEU A 11 -7.79 20.94 20.17
N VAL A 12 -7.38 20.23 19.12
CA VAL A 12 -8.20 19.23 18.46
C VAL A 12 -8.15 17.94 19.27
N LYS A 13 -9.30 17.54 19.83
CA LYS A 13 -9.44 16.25 20.51
C LYS A 13 -9.56 15.14 19.47
N VAL A 14 -8.45 14.45 19.19
CA VAL A 14 -8.45 13.27 18.31
C VAL A 14 -8.77 12.03 19.14
N ASN A 15 -9.74 11.24 18.72
CA ASN A 15 -10.04 9.93 19.33
C ASN A 15 -9.32 8.79 18.58
N GLU A 16 -9.26 7.61 19.19
CA GLU A 16 -8.60 6.45 18.58
C GLU A 16 -9.27 6.05 17.26
N ALA A 17 -10.61 6.00 17.23
CA ALA A 17 -11.36 5.56 16.06
C ALA A 17 -11.06 6.42 14.82
N SER A 18 -10.94 7.74 14.97
CA SER A 18 -10.57 8.68 13.92
C SER A 18 -9.12 8.49 13.46
N ARG A 19 -8.19 8.18 14.38
CA ARG A 19 -6.81 7.80 14.03
C ARG A 19 -6.80 6.53 13.19
N LEU A 20 -7.48 5.48 13.65
CA LEU A 20 -7.54 4.20 12.94
C LEU A 20 -8.20 4.33 11.56
N ALA A 21 -9.34 5.03 11.47
CA ALA A 21 -10.03 5.26 10.21
C ALA A 21 -9.14 5.98 9.19
N THR A 22 -8.32 6.93 9.66
CA THR A 22 -7.35 7.64 8.81
C THR A 22 -6.27 6.69 8.30
N THR A 23 -5.70 5.83 9.16
CA THR A 23 -4.73 4.81 8.73
C THR A 23 -5.33 3.87 7.69
N VAL A 24 -6.54 3.33 7.93
CA VAL A 24 -7.20 2.44 6.98
C VAL A 24 -7.43 3.15 5.64
N SER A 25 -7.88 4.41 5.67
CA SER A 25 -8.05 5.20 4.45
C SER A 25 -6.74 5.42 3.70
N ASN A 26 -5.62 5.62 4.41
CA ASN A 26 -4.31 5.77 3.78
C ASN A 26 -3.85 4.46 3.13
N ILE A 27 -4.00 3.33 3.84
CA ILE A 27 -3.66 2.01 3.30
C ILE A 27 -4.49 1.70 2.06
N ASP A 28 -5.80 1.95 2.10
CA ASP A 28 -6.70 1.70 0.97
C ASP A 28 -6.34 2.56 -0.26
N LYS A 29 -6.06 3.85 -0.03
CA LYS A 29 -5.54 4.75 -1.08
C LYS A 29 -4.24 4.22 -1.67
N ASP A 30 -3.26 3.87 -0.84
CA ASP A 30 -1.95 3.40 -1.29
C ASP A 30 -2.03 2.03 -1.99
N ALA A 31 -2.92 1.14 -1.56
CA ALA A 31 -3.17 -0.16 -2.19
C ALA A 31 -3.84 -0.02 -3.56
N SER A 32 -4.70 1.00 -3.74
CA SER A 32 -5.45 1.20 -4.99
C SER A 32 -4.59 1.64 -6.19
N VAL A 33 -3.45 2.29 -5.96
CA VAL A 33 -2.59 2.90 -6.99
C VAL A 33 -1.79 1.86 -7.81
N VAL A 34 -1.69 0.64 -7.31
CA VAL A 34 -0.57 -0.28 -7.61
C VAL A 34 -0.80 -1.31 -8.74
N PRO A 35 -2.02 -1.77 -9.12
CA PRO A 35 -2.14 -2.90 -10.06
C PRO A 35 -1.65 -2.61 -11.49
N ARG A 36 -1.58 -1.34 -11.88
CA ARG A 36 -1.36 -0.96 -13.29
C ARG A 36 0.14 -0.89 -13.60
N GLY A 37 0.64 -1.91 -14.30
CA GLY A 37 2.01 -1.93 -14.82
C GLY A 37 3.00 -2.74 -13.97
N ALA A 38 2.59 -3.32 -12.85
CA ALA A 38 3.37 -4.26 -12.05
C ALA A 38 3.70 -5.54 -12.85
N PHE A 39 2.78 -5.99 -13.70
CA PHE A 39 2.97 -7.16 -14.55
C PHE A 39 2.67 -6.82 -16.01
N THR A 40 3.42 -7.43 -16.92
CA THR A 40 3.26 -7.32 -18.36
C THR A 40 3.03 -8.71 -18.95
N LYS A 41 2.14 -8.83 -19.93
CA LYS A 41 2.00 -10.07 -20.69
C LYS A 41 2.95 -10.05 -21.88
N SER A 42 3.79 -11.08 -22.00
CA SER A 42 4.61 -11.29 -23.19
C SER A 42 3.73 -11.67 -24.39
N PRO A 43 4.22 -11.47 -25.63
CA PRO A 43 3.53 -11.92 -26.84
C PRO A 43 3.19 -13.43 -26.83
N CYS A 44 3.99 -14.24 -26.14
CA CYS A 44 3.77 -15.68 -25.98
C CYS A 44 2.68 -16.03 -24.94
N GLY A 45 2.00 -15.06 -24.35
CA GLY A 45 0.92 -15.27 -23.38
C GLY A 45 1.37 -15.42 -21.92
N ASN A 46 2.67 -15.57 -21.68
CA ASN A 46 3.23 -15.67 -20.33
C ASN A 46 3.20 -14.32 -19.61
N MET A 47 2.94 -14.35 -18.31
CA MET A 47 2.99 -13.15 -17.46
C MET A 47 4.40 -12.94 -16.93
N GLN A 48 4.89 -11.71 -17.02
CA GLN A 48 6.21 -11.31 -16.54
C GLN A 48 6.07 -10.14 -15.56
N THR A 49 6.86 -10.16 -14.49
CA THR A 49 7.02 -9.02 -13.60
C THR A 49 7.72 -7.88 -14.35
N ASN A 50 7.16 -6.67 -14.28
CA ASN A 50 7.83 -5.51 -14.85
C ASN A 50 9.03 -5.15 -13.96
N ARG A 51 10.25 -5.43 -14.43
CA ARG A 51 11.49 -5.14 -13.65
C ARG A 51 11.72 -3.65 -13.44
N SER A 52 11.09 -2.78 -14.25
CA SER A 52 11.13 -1.33 -14.05
C SER A 52 10.11 -0.87 -13.01
N PHE A 53 9.19 -1.73 -12.58
CA PHE A 53 8.29 -1.48 -11.46
C PHE A 53 9.05 -1.83 -10.16
N GLY A 54 9.75 -0.83 -9.62
CA GLY A 54 10.54 -0.92 -8.39
C GLY A 54 10.15 0.16 -7.38
N GLY A 55 10.78 0.14 -6.21
CA GLY A 55 10.49 1.06 -5.12
C GLY A 55 9.76 0.36 -3.97
N SER A 56 8.56 0.84 -3.62
CA SER A 56 7.83 0.43 -2.41
C SER A 56 7.12 -0.91 -2.47
N TRP A 57 7.41 -1.75 -3.47
CA TRP A 57 6.73 -3.02 -3.69
C TRP A 57 7.71 -4.08 -4.16
N SER A 58 7.57 -5.29 -3.65
CA SER A 58 8.18 -6.49 -4.22
C SER A 58 7.13 -7.31 -4.96
N LEU A 59 7.49 -7.80 -6.15
CA LEU A 59 6.58 -8.52 -7.05
C LEU A 59 6.96 -9.99 -7.10
N GLN A 60 5.95 -10.84 -6.98
CA GLN A 60 6.10 -12.29 -7.02
C GLN A 60 5.01 -12.92 -7.88
N LEU A 61 5.41 -13.94 -8.63
CA LEU A 61 4.52 -14.70 -9.49
C LEU A 61 4.49 -16.13 -8.99
N GLU A 62 3.29 -16.60 -8.64
CA GLU A 62 3.07 -17.93 -8.07
C GLU A 62 2.38 -18.87 -9.07
N GLY A 63 2.57 -20.17 -8.89
CA GLY A 63 1.92 -21.21 -9.69
C GLY A 63 2.22 -21.14 -11.19
N GLY A 64 3.43 -20.73 -11.58
CA GLY A 64 3.83 -20.62 -12.99
C GLY A 64 3.19 -19.46 -13.76
N GLY A 65 2.62 -18.46 -13.07
CA GLY A 65 1.95 -17.33 -13.71
C GLY A 65 0.47 -17.21 -13.43
N THR A 66 -0.10 -18.16 -12.68
CA THR A 66 -1.53 -18.18 -12.37
C THR A 66 -1.93 -17.13 -11.35
N VAL A 67 -1.04 -16.75 -10.42
CA VAL A 67 -1.35 -15.74 -9.40
C VAL A 67 -0.22 -14.72 -9.30
N CYS A 68 -0.59 -13.45 -9.30
CA CYS A 68 0.29 -12.32 -9.08
C CYS A 68 0.17 -11.86 -7.65
N ILE A 69 1.29 -11.75 -6.94
CA ILE A 69 1.35 -11.29 -5.55
C ILE A 69 2.29 -10.08 -5.48
N LEU A 70 1.88 -9.05 -4.74
CA LEU A 70 2.70 -7.88 -4.46
C LEU A 70 2.73 -7.66 -2.95
N HIS A 71 3.92 -7.49 -2.41
CA HIS A 71 4.11 -7.16 -1.00
C HIS A 71 4.58 -5.71 -0.90
N SER A 72 3.93 -4.94 -0.02
CA SER A 72 4.36 -3.57 0.25
C SER A 72 5.59 -3.57 1.13
N LEU A 73 6.58 -2.78 0.74
CA LEU A 73 7.75 -2.48 1.57
C LEU A 73 7.55 -1.24 2.43
N LEU A 74 6.56 -0.39 2.07
CA LEU A 74 6.17 0.79 2.83
C LEU A 74 5.21 0.44 3.96
N TRP A 75 4.16 -0.33 3.68
CA TRP A 75 3.22 -0.81 4.68
C TRP A 75 3.50 -2.27 4.99
N LEU A 76 4.33 -2.54 6.00
CA LEU A 76 4.68 -3.91 6.37
C LEU A 76 3.41 -4.68 6.76
N GLY A 77 3.19 -5.81 6.08
CA GLY A 77 1.98 -6.63 6.24
C GLY A 77 0.87 -6.37 5.22
N LEU A 78 1.04 -5.40 4.30
CA LEU A 78 0.13 -5.21 3.16
C LEU A 78 0.52 -6.13 2.00
N THR A 79 -0.41 -7.00 1.61
CA THR A 79 -0.26 -7.92 0.48
C THR A 79 -1.42 -7.74 -0.50
N PHE A 80 -1.12 -7.56 -1.78
CA PHE A 80 -2.10 -7.54 -2.87
C PHE A 80 -1.99 -8.84 -3.69
N PHE A 81 -3.12 -9.36 -4.15
CA PHE A 81 -3.18 -10.51 -5.04
C PHE A 81 -4.08 -10.24 -6.25
N HIS A 82 -3.73 -10.85 -7.38
CA HIS A 82 -4.56 -10.85 -8.58
C HIS A 82 -4.41 -12.14 -9.36
N VAL A 83 -5.54 -12.71 -9.80
CA VAL A 83 -5.57 -13.84 -10.72
C VAL A 83 -5.76 -13.29 -12.14
N PRO A 84 -4.73 -13.37 -13.00
CA PRO A 84 -4.78 -12.83 -14.35
C PRO A 84 -5.92 -13.43 -15.16
N GLN A 85 -6.47 -12.65 -16.09
CA GLN A 85 -7.63 -13.05 -16.93
C GLN A 85 -8.94 -13.26 -16.17
N THR A 86 -8.99 -12.93 -14.88
CA THR A 86 -10.21 -12.96 -14.10
C THR A 86 -10.42 -11.62 -13.40
N PRO A 87 -11.65 -11.31 -12.96
CA PRO A 87 -11.87 -10.16 -12.09
C PRO A 87 -11.42 -10.43 -10.65
N GLN A 88 -10.83 -11.58 -10.32
CA GLN A 88 -10.43 -11.90 -8.96
C GLN A 88 -9.15 -11.13 -8.60
N HIS A 89 -9.31 -10.21 -7.66
CA HIS A 89 -8.22 -9.43 -7.08
C HIS A 89 -8.63 -9.01 -5.67
N GLY A 90 -7.64 -8.64 -4.87
CA GLY A 90 -7.88 -8.13 -3.53
C GLY A 90 -6.59 -7.77 -2.85
N HIS A 91 -6.72 -7.17 -1.67
CA HIS A 91 -5.60 -6.91 -0.79
C HIS A 91 -5.99 -7.22 0.64
N ILE A 92 -4.98 -7.52 1.44
CA ILE A 92 -5.12 -7.75 2.87
C ILE A 92 -3.98 -7.02 3.57
N TYR A 93 -4.33 -6.35 4.67
CA TYR A 93 -3.37 -5.74 5.56
C TYR A 93 -3.44 -6.41 6.91
N MET A 94 -2.31 -6.94 7.38
CA MET A 94 -2.15 -7.50 8.73
C MET A 94 -0.86 -6.93 9.33
N GLY A 95 -0.99 -5.88 10.15
CA GLY A 95 0.17 -5.17 10.71
C GLY A 95 -0.20 -4.17 11.80
N ASP A 96 0.81 -3.47 12.30
CA ASP A 96 0.76 -2.58 13.48
C ASP A 96 0.40 -1.12 13.15
N ARG A 97 0.07 -0.82 11.89
CA ARG A 97 -0.27 0.50 11.35
C ARG A 97 0.92 1.45 11.18
N LEU A 98 2.15 0.94 11.23
CA LEU A 98 3.35 1.75 11.01
C LEU A 98 3.82 1.67 9.55
N MET A 99 4.11 2.84 8.98
CA MET A 99 4.80 2.93 7.70
C MET A 99 6.31 2.83 7.92
N ASN A 100 6.96 2.12 7.01
CA ASN A 100 8.40 2.09 6.89
C ASN A 100 8.89 3.39 6.21
N LEU A 101 9.02 4.46 7.02
CA LEU A 101 9.55 5.75 6.56
C LEU A 101 11.04 5.67 6.17
N ASP A 102 11.67 4.58 6.58
CA ASP A 102 13.07 4.29 6.39
C ASP A 102 13.38 3.67 5.02
N LEU A 103 12.33 3.27 4.31
CA LEU A 103 12.42 2.66 2.99
C LEU A 103 13.31 3.41 1.96
N PRO A 104 13.32 4.76 1.87
CA PRO A 104 14.16 5.48 0.91
C PRO A 104 15.67 5.29 1.10
N PHE A 105 16.11 4.85 2.26
CA PHE A 105 17.52 4.56 2.52
C PHE A 105 17.84 3.06 2.59
N MET A 106 16.83 2.21 2.39
CA MET A 106 16.96 0.75 2.33
C MET A 106 17.03 0.21 0.90
N LEU A 107 16.66 1.02 -0.11
CA LEU A 107 16.56 0.64 -1.53
C LEU A 107 17.72 1.17 -2.38
#